data_AF-A6J4T1-F1
#
_entry.id   AF-A6J4T1-F1
#
_cell.length_a   1.000
_cell.length_b   1.000
_cell.length_c   1.000
_cell.angle_alpha   90.00
_cell.angle_beta   90.00
_cell.angle_gamma   90.00
#
_symmetry.space_group_name_H-M   'P 1'
#
loop_
_entity.id
_entity.type
_entity.pdbx_description
1 polymer ?
#
loop_
_entity_poly.entity_id
_entity_poly.type
_entity_poly.pdbx_seq_one_letter_code
_entity_poly.pdbx_strand_id
1 'polypeptide(L)'
;MRFRFCGDLDCPDWVLAEISTLAKIYEKILKLTADAKFESGDVKATVAVLSFILSSAAKHSVDSDSLSSELQQLGLPKEHATSLCRCYEEKQSPLQEHLRACSLRVNRLASVGWRVDYTLSSSLLHSVEEPMVHLQLQLVPAPGSLAQHVSMSLSADKFQVLLAELKQAQTLMTALG
;
A
#
# COMPACT_ATOMS: atom_id res chain seq x y z
N MET A 1 10.65 0.33 30.48
CA MET A 1 11.43 0.27 29.23
C MET A 1 10.70 1.10 28.18
N ARG A 2 11.26 2.24 27.73
CA ARG A 2 10.66 3.07 26.67
C ARG A 2 11.01 2.42 25.33
N PHE A 3 10.03 1.79 24.68
CA PHE A 3 10.18 1.31 23.30
C PHE A 3 10.36 2.55 22.41
N ARG A 4 11.55 2.72 21.84
CA ARG A 4 11.84 3.74 20.83
C ARG A 4 11.51 3.14 19.46
N PHE A 5 10.40 3.59 18.86
CA PHE A 5 10.08 3.25 17.48
C PHE A 5 11.01 4.06 16.54
N CYS A 6 11.41 3.46 15.41
CA CYS A 6 12.32 3.98 14.38
C CYS A 6 12.65 5.50 14.48
N GLY A 7 13.81 5.84 15.04
CA GLY A 7 14.40 7.19 14.93
C GLY A 7 14.14 8.18 16.09
N ASP A 8 13.98 7.71 17.34
CA ASP A 8 13.74 8.56 18.53
C ASP A 8 12.42 9.37 18.50
N LEU A 9 11.48 9.00 17.64
CA LEU A 9 10.14 9.59 17.58
C LEU A 9 9.19 8.89 18.58
N ASP A 10 8.25 9.67 19.14
CA ASP A 10 7.17 9.12 19.94
C ASP A 10 6.33 8.14 19.11
N CYS A 11 5.85 7.09 19.77
CA CYS A 11 4.97 6.11 19.15
C CYS A 11 3.74 6.86 18.59
N PRO A 12 3.43 6.76 17.29
CA PRO A 12 2.30 7.47 16.72
C PRO A 12 1.00 7.14 17.47
N ASP A 13 0.15 8.13 17.71
CA ASP A 13 -1.09 7.94 18.49
C ASP A 13 -2.00 6.84 17.93
N TRP A 14 -1.98 6.65 16.61
CA TRP A 14 -2.73 5.56 15.97
C TRP A 14 -2.22 4.17 16.39
N VAL A 15 -0.90 3.99 16.57
CA VAL A 15 -0.30 2.73 17.04
C VAL A 15 -0.70 2.46 18.48
N LEU A 16 -0.70 3.50 19.33
CA LEU A 16 -1.12 3.36 20.73
C LEU A 16 -2.61 3.00 20.84
N ALA A 17 -3.45 3.60 20.01
CA ALA A 17 -4.87 3.24 19.91
C ALA A 17 -5.05 1.78 19.50
N GLU A 18 -4.32 1.33 18.46
CA GLU A 18 -4.32 -0.04 17.93
C GLU A 18 -3.84 -1.07 18.96
N ILE A 19 -2.79 -0.74 19.73
CA ILE A 19 -2.28 -1.61 20.81
C ILE A 19 -3.34 -1.76 21.91
N SER A 20 -4.06 -0.68 22.25
CA SER A 20 -5.10 -0.74 23.28
C SER A 20 -6.31 -1.59 22.85
N THR A 21 -6.68 -1.54 21.57
CA THR A 21 -7.78 -2.34 21.01
C THR A 21 -7.36 -3.80 20.90
N LEU A 22 -6.15 -4.08 20.41
CA LEU A 22 -5.57 -5.43 20.39
C LEU A 22 -5.49 -6.05 21.79
N ALA A 23 -5.07 -5.29 22.81
CA ALA A 23 -5.00 -5.77 24.18
C ALA A 23 -6.38 -6.16 24.74
N LYS A 24 -7.42 -5.35 24.49
CA LYS A 24 -8.80 -5.64 24.92
C LYS A 24 -9.39 -6.85 24.20
N ILE A 25 -9.11 -7.01 22.91
CA ILE A 25 -9.55 -8.17 22.12
C ILE A 25 -8.84 -9.43 22.64
N TYR A 26 -7.53 -9.36 22.87
CA TYR A 26 -6.73 -10.47 23.38
C TYR A 26 -7.20 -10.95 24.76
N GLU A 27 -7.55 -10.03 25.66
CA GLU A 27 -8.08 -10.38 26.99
C GLU A 27 -9.45 -11.09 26.91
N LYS A 28 -10.30 -10.69 25.96
CA LYS A 28 -11.58 -11.36 25.70
C LYS A 28 -11.39 -12.75 25.08
N ILE A 29 -10.48 -12.87 24.12
CA ILE A 29 -10.15 -14.15 23.49
C ILE A 29 -9.56 -15.10 24.54
N LEU A 30 -8.64 -14.64 25.39
CA LEU A 30 -8.11 -15.45 26.50
C LEU A 30 -9.23 -15.99 27.42
N LYS A 31 -10.23 -15.17 27.76
CA LYS A 31 -11.37 -15.60 28.58
C LYS A 31 -12.24 -16.64 27.86
N LEU A 32 -12.47 -16.48 26.56
CA LEU A 32 -13.25 -17.43 25.75
C LEU A 32 -12.50 -18.73 25.44
N THR A 33 -11.16 -18.68 25.43
CA THR A 33 -10.31 -19.84 25.09
C THR A 33 -9.76 -20.55 26.34
N ALA A 34 -10.11 -20.06 27.53
CA ALA A 34 -9.72 -20.65 28.82
C ALA A 34 -10.26 -22.08 28.99
N ASP A 35 -11.48 -22.34 28.51
CA ASP A 35 -12.11 -23.66 28.55
C ASP A 35 -11.44 -24.68 27.61
N ALA A 36 -10.73 -24.19 26.59
CA ALA A 36 -10.08 -25.00 25.56
C ALA A 36 -8.59 -25.29 25.84
N LYS A 37 -8.05 -24.90 27.02
CA LYS A 37 -6.64 -25.10 27.43
C LYS A 37 -5.59 -24.53 26.47
N PHE A 38 -5.90 -23.46 25.73
CA PHE A 38 -4.93 -22.82 24.87
C PHE A 38 -3.88 -22.05 25.69
N GLU A 39 -2.60 -22.21 25.37
CA GLU A 39 -1.57 -21.37 25.95
C GLU A 39 -1.58 -19.97 25.34
N SER A 40 -1.02 -18.98 26.05
CA SER A 40 -0.93 -17.61 25.56
C SER A 40 -0.19 -17.48 24.21
N GLY A 41 0.68 -18.45 23.89
CA GLY A 41 1.34 -18.56 22.59
C GLY A 41 0.36 -18.97 21.48
N ASP A 42 -0.44 -20.00 21.71
CA ASP A 42 -1.40 -20.54 20.74
C ASP A 42 -2.51 -19.55 20.43
N VAL A 43 -2.97 -18.78 21.43
CA VAL A 43 -3.95 -17.71 21.22
C VAL A 43 -3.39 -16.64 20.28
N LYS A 44 -2.14 -16.20 20.48
CA LYS A 44 -1.49 -15.21 19.61
C LYS A 44 -1.29 -15.76 18.20
N ALA A 45 -0.86 -17.02 18.08
CA ALA A 45 -0.69 -17.67 16.78
C ALA A 45 -2.02 -17.75 16.03
N THR A 46 -3.10 -18.16 16.71
CA THR A 46 -4.43 -18.27 16.11
C THR A 46 -4.95 -16.90 15.64
N VAL A 47 -4.80 -15.85 16.46
CA VAL A 47 -5.17 -14.49 16.07
C VAL A 47 -4.35 -14.00 14.87
N ALA A 48 -3.04 -14.26 14.86
CA ALA A 48 -2.17 -13.89 13.74
C ALA A 48 -2.56 -14.63 12.45
N VAL A 49 -2.82 -15.93 12.52
CA VAL A 49 -3.25 -16.75 11.38
C VAL A 49 -4.60 -16.27 10.84
N LEU A 50 -5.59 -16.05 11.70
CA LEU A 50 -6.90 -15.55 11.27
C LEU A 50 -6.80 -14.14 10.66
N SER A 51 -6.03 -13.24 11.27
CA SER A 51 -5.78 -11.91 10.74
C SER A 51 -5.08 -11.97 9.38
N PHE A 52 -4.10 -12.85 9.23
CA PHE A 52 -3.38 -13.05 7.97
C PHE A 52 -4.29 -13.61 6.87
N ILE A 53 -5.09 -14.63 7.17
CA ILE A 53 -6.02 -15.24 6.20
C ILE A 53 -7.05 -14.21 5.74
N LEU A 54 -7.71 -13.52 6.66
CA LEU A 54 -8.73 -12.51 6.32
C LEU A 54 -8.14 -11.33 5.54
N SER A 55 -6.95 -10.87 5.93
CA SER A 55 -6.25 -9.80 5.20
C SER A 55 -5.81 -10.24 3.81
N SER A 56 -5.37 -11.48 3.66
CA SER A 56 -4.93 -12.04 2.37
C SER A 56 -6.11 -12.30 1.44
N ALA A 57 -7.22 -12.81 1.97
CA ALA A 57 -8.47 -12.99 1.24
C ALA A 57 -8.98 -11.63 0.71
N ALA A 58 -8.99 -10.61 1.57
CA ALA A 58 -9.42 -9.27 1.17
C ALA A 58 -8.50 -8.63 0.11
N LYS A 59 -7.18 -8.82 0.23
CA LYS A 59 -6.19 -8.30 -0.75
C LYS A 59 -6.40 -8.91 -2.13
N HIS A 60 -6.67 -10.20 -2.22
CA HIS A 60 -6.86 -10.91 -3.49
C HIS A 60 -8.32 -10.96 -3.94
N SER A 61 -9.22 -10.25 -3.23
CA SER A 61 -10.67 -10.25 -3.51
C SER A 61 -11.26 -11.66 -3.65
N VAL A 62 -10.86 -12.57 -2.77
CA VAL A 62 -11.33 -13.96 -2.76
C VAL A 62 -12.81 -13.99 -2.39
N ASP A 63 -13.59 -14.82 -3.09
CA ASP A 63 -14.99 -15.09 -2.81
C ASP A 63 -15.19 -15.95 -1.55
N SER A 64 -16.38 -15.85 -0.95
CA SER A 64 -16.71 -16.54 0.32
C SER A 64 -16.69 -18.07 0.19
N ASP A 65 -17.03 -18.60 -0.98
CA ASP A 65 -17.03 -20.05 -1.25
C ASP A 65 -15.62 -20.63 -1.36
N SER A 66 -14.71 -19.93 -2.05
CA SER A 66 -13.29 -20.28 -2.15
C SER A 66 -12.60 -20.17 -0.80
N LEU A 67 -12.88 -19.11 -0.02
CA LEU A 67 -12.34 -18.95 1.34
C LEU A 67 -12.82 -20.09 2.26
N SER A 68 -14.09 -20.49 2.17
CA SER A 68 -14.65 -21.60 2.94
C SER A 68 -13.96 -22.92 2.60
N SER A 69 -13.64 -23.14 1.32
CA SER A 69 -12.95 -24.33 0.85
C SER A 69 -11.51 -24.40 1.36
N GLU A 70 -10.77 -23.28 1.35
CA GLU A 70 -9.41 -23.23 1.91
C GLU A 70 -9.39 -23.41 3.44
N LEU A 71 -10.34 -22.80 4.16
CA LEU A 71 -10.45 -22.98 5.61
C LEU A 71 -10.73 -24.46 5.97
N GLN A 72 -11.57 -25.15 5.19
CA GLN A 72 -11.82 -26.58 5.38
C GLN A 72 -10.58 -27.44 5.07
N GLN A 73 -9.78 -27.08 4.06
CA GLN A 73 -8.52 -27.75 3.74
C GLN A 73 -7.45 -27.56 4.84
N LEU A 74 -7.46 -26.41 5.52
CA LEU A 74 -6.65 -26.15 6.70
C LEU A 74 -7.09 -26.98 7.93
N GLY A 75 -8.20 -27.72 7.83
CA GLY A 75 -8.71 -28.61 8.87
C GLY A 75 -9.76 -27.97 9.79
N LEU A 76 -10.27 -26.76 9.46
CA LEU A 76 -11.32 -26.14 10.25
C LEU A 76 -12.67 -26.85 10.03
N PRO A 77 -13.46 -27.09 11.10
CA PRO A 77 -14.82 -27.57 10.99
C PRO A 77 -15.67 -26.68 10.09
N LYS A 78 -16.55 -27.30 9.30
CA LYS A 78 -17.44 -26.61 8.33
C LYS A 78 -18.27 -25.49 8.98
N GLU A 79 -18.70 -25.67 10.23
CA GLU A 79 -19.44 -24.64 10.97
C GLU A 79 -18.61 -23.38 11.26
N HIS A 80 -17.34 -23.55 11.66
CA HIS A 80 -16.44 -22.43 11.95
C HIS A 80 -16.00 -21.73 10.65
N ALA A 81 -15.72 -22.49 9.60
CA ALA A 81 -15.41 -21.93 8.27
C ALA A 81 -16.57 -21.08 7.74
N THR A 82 -17.80 -21.59 7.81
CA THR A 82 -19.01 -20.85 7.36
C THR A 82 -19.23 -19.57 8.18
N SER A 83 -19.01 -19.63 9.49
CA SER A 83 -19.15 -18.46 10.38
C SER A 83 -18.10 -17.38 10.08
N LEU A 84 -16.85 -17.77 9.80
CA LEU A 84 -15.79 -16.86 9.40
C LEU A 84 -16.06 -16.22 8.04
N CYS A 85 -16.58 -16.99 7.07
CA CYS A 85 -16.90 -16.49 5.74
C CYS A 85 -18.03 -15.45 5.76
N ARG A 86 -19.08 -15.65 6.58
CA ARG A 86 -20.14 -14.64 6.76
C ARG A 86 -19.60 -13.34 7.34
N CYS A 87 -18.73 -13.42 8.34
CA CYS A 87 -18.09 -12.24 8.94
C CYS A 87 -17.19 -11.51 7.93
N TYR A 88 -16.47 -12.27 7.09
CA TYR A 88 -15.68 -11.71 5.99
C TYR A 88 -16.57 -10.99 4.97
N GLU A 89 -17.66 -11.60 4.51
CA GLU A 89 -18.56 -11.02 3.50
C GLU A 89 -19.21 -9.71 3.98
N GLU A 90 -19.61 -9.61 5.26
CA GLU A 90 -20.13 -8.37 5.85
C GLU A 90 -19.09 -7.26 5.98
N LYS A 91 -17.81 -7.61 6.19
CA LYS A 91 -16.73 -6.66 6.50
C LYS A 91 -15.70 -6.51 5.39
N GLN A 92 -15.90 -7.15 4.25
CA GLN A 92 -14.96 -7.15 3.13
C GLN A 92 -14.70 -5.73 2.61
N SER A 93 -15.75 -4.94 2.35
CA SER A 93 -15.59 -3.59 1.78
C SER A 93 -14.85 -2.63 2.73
N PRO A 94 -15.25 -2.49 4.01
CA PRO A 94 -14.49 -1.66 4.96
C PRO A 94 -13.05 -2.14 5.16
N LEU A 95 -12.81 -3.45 5.15
CA LEU A 95 -11.48 -4.02 5.33
C LEU A 95 -10.60 -3.79 4.10
N GLN A 96 -11.15 -3.89 2.89
CA GLN A 96 -10.44 -3.50 1.66
C GLN A 96 -10.14 -2.00 1.61
N GLU A 97 -11.06 -1.15 2.04
CA GLU A 97 -10.83 0.30 2.14
C GLU A 97 -9.72 0.62 3.13
N HIS A 98 -9.74 -0.01 4.31
CA HIS A 98 -8.68 0.14 5.31
C HIS A 98 -7.33 -0.36 4.78
N LEU A 99 -7.29 -1.55 4.15
CA LEU A 99 -6.08 -2.06 3.52
C LEU A 99 -5.60 -1.17 2.37
N ARG A 100 -6.49 -0.55 1.58
CA ARG A 100 -6.14 0.45 0.56
C ARG A 100 -5.61 1.75 1.16
N ALA A 101 -6.07 2.14 2.35
CA ALA A 101 -5.57 3.31 3.06
C ALA A 101 -4.18 3.06 3.67
N CYS A 102 -3.92 1.83 4.15
CA CYS A 102 -2.65 1.42 4.74
C CYS A 102 -1.62 0.91 3.71
N SER A 103 -2.05 0.53 2.50
CA SER A 103 -1.16 0.08 1.43
C SER A 103 -0.35 1.26 0.88
N LEU A 104 0.92 0.99 0.53
CA LEU A 104 1.85 1.97 -0.05
C LEU A 104 1.19 2.69 -1.24
N ARG A 105 0.85 3.97 -1.04
CA ARG A 105 0.30 4.82 -2.09
C ARG A 105 1.44 5.25 -3.01
N VAL A 106 1.34 4.89 -4.28
CA VAL A 106 2.19 5.46 -5.32
C VAL A 106 1.71 6.90 -5.55
N ASN A 107 2.65 7.86 -5.58
CA ASN A 107 2.34 9.25 -5.89
C ASN A 107 1.56 9.32 -7.21
N ARG A 108 0.42 10.02 -7.22
CA ARG A 108 -0.35 10.23 -8.45
C ARG A 108 0.16 11.46 -9.17
N LEU A 109 0.44 11.33 -10.46
CA LEU A 109 0.73 12.47 -11.31
C LEU A 109 -0.58 13.22 -11.63
N ALA A 110 -0.70 14.46 -11.13
CA ALA A 110 -1.87 15.30 -11.32
C ALA A 110 -1.79 16.14 -12.60
N SER A 111 -0.61 16.72 -12.89
CA SER A 111 -0.40 17.50 -14.10
C SER A 111 1.06 17.45 -14.55
N VAL A 112 1.26 17.75 -15.84
CA VAL A 112 2.58 17.86 -16.48
C VAL A 112 2.64 19.19 -17.22
N GLY A 113 3.55 20.06 -16.79
CA GLY A 113 3.95 21.26 -17.53
C GLY A 113 5.25 20.99 -18.27
N TRP A 114 5.41 21.57 -19.46
CA TRP A 114 6.66 21.50 -20.20
C TRP A 114 6.97 22.83 -20.88
N ARG A 115 8.27 23.10 -21.07
CA ARG A 115 8.79 24.21 -21.87
C ARG A 115 10.07 23.79 -22.57
N VAL A 116 10.35 24.39 -23.72
CA VAL A 116 11.60 24.19 -24.46
C VAL A 116 12.30 25.53 -24.55
N ASP A 117 13.52 25.56 -24.03
CA ASP A 117 14.41 26.71 -24.08
C ASP A 117 15.54 26.42 -25.07
N TYR A 118 16.01 27.43 -25.79
CA TYR A 118 17.13 27.30 -26.73
C TYR A 118 18.31 28.11 -26.21
N THR A 119 19.41 27.44 -25.87
CA THR A 119 20.57 28.12 -25.31
C THR A 119 21.52 28.52 -26.43
N LEU A 120 21.57 29.82 -26.73
CA LEU A 120 22.39 30.36 -27.84
C LEU A 120 23.89 30.35 -27.51
N SER A 121 24.26 30.75 -26.29
CA SER A 121 25.67 30.87 -25.86
C SER A 121 25.81 30.61 -24.35
N SER A 122 26.98 30.15 -23.92
CA SER A 122 27.33 29.95 -22.50
C SER A 122 28.58 30.73 -22.14
N SER A 123 28.77 31.08 -20.87
CA SER A 123 29.97 31.77 -20.40
C SER A 123 31.27 30.97 -20.62
N LEU A 124 31.17 29.66 -20.83
CA LEU A 124 32.30 28.76 -21.13
C LEU A 124 32.44 28.42 -22.63
N LEU A 125 31.40 28.62 -23.44
CA LEU A 125 31.34 28.22 -24.85
C LEU A 125 30.66 29.32 -25.69
N HIS A 126 31.38 29.87 -26.67
CA HIS A 126 30.93 31.01 -27.49
C HIS A 126 29.68 30.72 -28.34
N SER A 127 29.42 29.47 -28.72
CA SER A 127 28.15 29.02 -29.28
C SER A 127 27.84 27.61 -28.76
N VAL A 128 26.63 27.42 -28.24
CA VAL A 128 26.13 26.11 -27.75
C VAL A 128 24.99 25.63 -28.65
N GLU A 129 24.09 26.53 -29.09
CA GLU A 129 23.02 26.23 -30.06
C GLU A 129 22.21 24.95 -29.78
N GLU A 130 21.96 24.63 -28.50
CA GLU A 130 21.28 23.39 -28.12
C GLU A 130 19.89 23.63 -27.51
N PRO A 131 18.88 22.82 -27.89
CA PRO A 131 17.57 22.82 -27.26
C PRO A 131 17.59 22.08 -25.92
N MET A 132 16.99 22.69 -24.90
CA MET A 132 16.81 22.14 -23.57
C MET A 132 15.32 22.05 -23.23
N VAL A 133 14.86 20.88 -22.82
CA VAL A 133 13.48 20.62 -22.41
C VAL A 133 13.38 20.69 -20.90
N HIS A 134 12.50 21.52 -20.37
CA HIS A 134 12.16 21.51 -18.95
C HIS A 134 10.79 20.89 -18.74
N LEU A 135 10.72 19.93 -17.82
CA LEU A 135 9.51 19.25 -17.40
C LEU A 135 9.21 19.62 -15.96
N GLN A 136 7.94 19.88 -15.66
CA GLN A 136 7.42 20.11 -14.32
C GLN A 136 6.26 19.15 -14.06
N LEU A 137 6.50 18.19 -13.19
CA LEU A 137 5.53 17.16 -12.79
C LEU A 137 4.88 17.58 -11.48
N GLN A 138 3.54 17.65 -11.45
CA GLN A 138 2.79 17.88 -10.23
C GLN A 138 2.33 16.53 -9.67
N LEU A 139 2.84 16.15 -8.50
CA LEU A 139 2.58 14.89 -7.82
C LEU A 139 1.66 15.11 -6.61
N VAL A 140 0.70 14.21 -6.43
CA VAL A 140 -0.20 14.16 -5.27
C VAL A 140 0.09 12.86 -4.53
N PRO A 141 0.75 12.91 -3.36
CA PRO A 141 1.13 11.72 -2.60
C PRO A 141 -0.06 10.96 -2.04
N ALA A 142 -1.10 11.69 -1.64
CA ALA A 142 -2.34 11.14 -1.12
C ALA A 142 -3.52 12.07 -1.45
N PRO A 143 -4.74 11.53 -1.67
CA PRO A 143 -5.96 12.33 -1.73
C PRO A 143 -6.09 13.17 -0.45
N GLY A 144 -6.01 14.50 -0.61
CA GLY A 144 -6.05 15.48 0.49
C GLY A 144 -4.69 16.08 0.90
N SER A 145 -3.57 15.59 0.34
CA SER A 145 -2.24 16.15 0.58
C SER A 145 -1.92 17.30 -0.39
N LEU A 146 -1.04 18.22 0.01
CA LEU A 146 -0.54 19.29 -0.85
C LEU A 146 0.22 18.70 -2.04
N ALA A 147 -0.02 19.29 -3.22
CA ALA A 147 0.67 18.88 -4.44
C ALA A 147 2.16 19.25 -4.37
N GLN A 148 3.03 18.28 -4.64
CA GLN A 148 4.47 18.47 -4.75
C GLN A 148 4.85 18.67 -6.22
N HIS A 149 5.76 19.60 -6.49
CA HIS A 149 6.28 19.82 -7.84
C HIS A 149 7.68 19.21 -7.97
N VAL A 150 7.89 18.43 -9.03
CA VAL A 150 9.20 17.91 -9.42
C VAL A 150 9.56 18.52 -10.76
N SER A 151 10.61 19.35 -10.78
CA SER A 151 11.11 20.00 -11.98
C SER A 151 12.42 19.36 -12.42
N MET A 152 12.56 19.09 -13.72
CA MET A 152 13.77 18.50 -14.31
C MET A 152 14.06 19.11 -15.68
N SER A 153 15.34 19.19 -16.02
CA SER A 153 15.83 19.68 -17.31
C SER A 153 16.51 18.54 -18.06
N LEU A 154 16.21 18.42 -19.34
CA LEU A 154 16.66 17.34 -20.22
C LEU A 154 17.19 17.92 -21.53
N SER A 155 18.22 17.28 -22.10
CA SER A 155 18.57 17.51 -23.51
C SER A 155 17.56 16.82 -24.42
N ALA A 156 17.55 17.18 -25.71
CA ALA A 156 16.69 16.55 -26.71
C ALA A 156 16.85 15.02 -26.74
N ASP A 157 18.09 14.53 -26.75
CA ASP A 157 18.38 13.09 -26.79
C ASP A 157 17.83 12.35 -25.56
N LYS A 158 18.04 12.92 -24.36
CA LYS A 158 17.54 12.34 -23.12
C LYS A 158 16.02 12.34 -23.07
N PHE A 159 15.38 13.37 -23.62
CA PHE A 159 13.93 13.44 -23.71
C PHE A 159 13.37 12.38 -24.68
N GLN A 160 14.04 12.12 -25.80
CA GLN A 160 13.65 11.04 -26.72
C GLN A 160 13.73 9.66 -26.07
N VAL A 161 14.81 9.38 -25.32
CA VAL A 161 14.95 8.14 -24.55
C VAL A 161 13.83 8.02 -23.53
N LEU A 162 13.56 9.07 -22.75
CA LEU A 162 12.47 9.07 -21.77
C LEU A 162 11.11 8.77 -22.42
N LEU A 163 10.82 9.37 -23.58
CA LEU A 163 9.58 9.13 -24.31
C LEU A 163 9.47 7.67 -24.80
N ALA A 164 10.56 7.09 -25.28
CA ALA A 164 10.58 5.70 -25.73
C ALA A 164 10.29 4.73 -24.57
N GLU A 165 10.95 4.92 -23.42
CA GLU A 165 10.74 4.12 -22.22
C GLU A 165 9.30 4.24 -21.68
N LEU A 166 8.73 5.45 -21.66
CA LEU A 166 7.34 5.66 -21.24
C LEU A 166 6.34 4.96 -22.16
N LYS A 167 6.57 4.95 -23.48
CA LYS A 167 5.73 4.20 -24.44
C LYS A 167 5.85 2.69 -24.23
N GLN A 168 7.04 2.19 -23.93
CA GLN A 168 7.26 0.77 -23.63
C GLN A 168 6.52 0.38 -22.33
N ALA A 169 6.65 1.18 -21.27
CA ALA A 169 5.94 0.97 -20.02
C ALA A 169 4.41 0.99 -20.21
N GLN A 170 3.89 1.92 -21.02
CA GLN A 170 2.47 1.97 -21.37
C GLN A 170 2.02 0.67 -22.04
N THR A 171 2.80 0.18 -23.01
CA THR A 171 2.49 -1.07 -23.74
C THR A 171 2.41 -2.27 -22.80
N LEU A 172 3.39 -2.40 -21.89
CA LEU A 172 3.40 -3.47 -20.88
C LEU A 172 2.21 -3.37 -19.94
N MET A 173 1.88 -2.17 -19.47
CA MET A 173 0.73 -1.95 -18.59
C MET A 173 -0.59 -2.28 -19.27
N THR A 174 -0.77 -1.95 -20.54
CA THR A 174 -1.97 -2.29 -21.31
C THR A 174 -2.10 -3.77 -21.63
N ALA A 175 -0.98 -4.52 -21.65
CA ALA A 175 -1.00 -5.96 -21.88
C ALA A 175 -1.32 -6.77 -20.61
N LEU A 176 -1.20 -6.15 -19.43
CA LEU A 176 -1.46 -6.75 -18.11
C LEU A 176 -2.88 -6.47 -17.57
N GLY A 177 -3.63 -5.56 -18.22
CA GLY A 177 -5.02 -5.22 -17.88
C GLY A 177 -6.00 -5.88 -18.84
#